data_AF-A0A7X8KZ78-F1
#
_entry.id   AF-A0A7X8KZ78-F1
#
_cell.length_a   1.000
_cell.length_b   1.000
_cell.length_c   1.000
_cell.angle_alpha   90.00
_cell.angle_beta   90.00
_cell.angle_gamma   90.00
#
_symmetry.space_group_name_H-M   'P 1'
#
loop_
_entity.id
_entity.type
_entity.pdbx_description
1 polymer ?
#
loop_
_entity_poly.entity_id
_entity_poly.type
_entity_poly.pdbx_seq_one_letter_code
_entity_poly.pdbx_strand_id
1 'polypeptide(L)'
;MKLMHTKLPKFIKKMKEAAIRGKRPKDIEIKGLENLTSAKMQSLRTGRIEQAVSEIAERDSVEKLEINVIPRVPETMHTVIVKGLDKEGKCLSAILEVVNILHPTEEAYLLDCDDVDDRRPKIGLH
;
A
#
# COMPACT_ATOMS: atom_id res chain seq x y z
N MET A 1 0.81 -19.01 -19.74
CA MET A 1 0.09 -18.38 -18.61
C MET A 1 0.95 -17.28 -17.98
N LYS A 2 0.65 -16.00 -18.23
CA LYS A 2 1.32 -14.89 -17.53
C LYS A 2 0.79 -14.85 -16.10
N LEU A 3 1.67 -14.93 -15.11
CA LEU A 3 1.32 -14.79 -13.70
C LEU A 3 0.49 -13.51 -13.52
N MET A 4 -0.79 -13.65 -13.14
CA MET A 4 -1.70 -12.52 -12.86
C MET A 4 -1.27 -11.73 -11.62
N HIS A 5 -0.25 -12.22 -10.92
CA HIS A 5 0.23 -11.66 -9.67
C HIS A 5 1.75 -11.60 -9.58
N THR A 6 2.25 -10.59 -8.89
CA THR A 6 3.66 -10.41 -8.53
C THR A 6 3.84 -10.60 -7.03
N LYS A 7 4.72 -11.51 -6.65
CA LYS A 7 5.04 -11.77 -5.23
C LYS A 7 5.75 -10.56 -4.62
N LEU A 8 5.54 -10.33 -3.33
CA LEU A 8 6.12 -9.21 -2.58
C LEU A 8 7.64 -9.01 -2.79
N PRO A 9 8.52 -10.04 -2.69
CA PRO A 9 9.94 -9.83 -2.93
C PRO A 9 10.26 -9.37 -4.37
N LYS A 10 9.50 -9.88 -5.34
CA LYS A 10 9.64 -9.49 -6.75
C LYS A 10 9.11 -8.09 -7.01
N PHE A 11 8.06 -7.67 -6.30
CA PHE A 11 7.55 -6.30 -6.32
C PHE A 11 8.63 -5.33 -5.83
N ILE A 12 9.17 -5.56 -4.62
CA ILE A 12 10.23 -4.72 -4.03
C ILE A 12 11.43 -4.62 -4.98
N LYS A 13 11.88 -5.75 -5.53
CA LYS A 13 12.99 -5.77 -6.50
C LYS A 13 12.71 -4.89 -7.73
N LYS A 14 11.51 -4.99 -8.31
CA LYS A 14 11.11 -4.18 -9.47
C LYS A 14 11.11 -2.68 -9.16
N MET A 15 10.65 -2.27 -7.99
CA MET A 15 10.65 -0.84 -7.60
C MET A 15 12.08 -0.30 -7.47
N LYS A 16 12.98 -1.07 -6.83
CA LYS A 16 14.40 -0.72 -6.74
C LYS A 16 15.07 -0.65 -8.10
N GLU A 17 14.79 -1.60 -8.99
CA GLU A 17 15.29 -1.60 -10.37
C GLU A 17 14.76 -0.40 -11.18
N ALA A 18 13.51 0.00 -10.97
CA ALA A 18 12.93 1.16 -11.64
C ALA A 18 13.57 2.48 -11.18
N ALA A 19 13.93 2.60 -9.91
CA ALA A 19 14.58 3.79 -9.34
C ALA A 19 16.00 4.03 -9.87
N ILE A 20 16.73 2.96 -10.20
CA ILE A 20 18.10 3.03 -10.72
C ILE A 20 18.17 3.20 -12.24
N ARG A 21 17.05 3.09 -12.96
CA ARG A 21 17.00 3.20 -14.44
C ARG A 21 17.07 4.63 -14.96
N GLY A 22 16.91 5.64 -14.10
CA GLY A 22 17.06 7.05 -14.49
C GLY A 22 18.50 7.42 -14.87
N LYS A 23 18.71 8.63 -15.40
CA LYS A 23 20.05 9.15 -15.78
C LYS A 23 21.07 9.07 -14.64
N ARG A 24 20.61 9.23 -13.40
CA ARG A 24 21.38 9.02 -12.18
C ARG A 24 20.64 7.98 -11.33
N PRO A 25 21.33 6.95 -10.81
CA PRO A 25 20.72 6.01 -9.88
C PRO A 25 20.25 6.74 -8.62
N LYS A 26 18.99 6.56 -8.25
CA LYS A 26 18.41 7.18 -7.05
C LYS A 26 18.06 6.11 -6.03
N ASP A 27 18.22 6.46 -4.75
CA ASP A 27 17.79 5.60 -3.66
C ASP A 27 16.26 5.64 -3.53
N ILE A 28 15.68 4.53 -3.07
CA ILE A 28 14.23 4.38 -2.89
C ILE A 28 13.88 3.76 -1.54
N GLU A 29 13.04 4.45 -0.81
CA GLU A 29 12.47 4.00 0.45
C GLU A 29 11.03 3.48 0.22
N ILE A 30 10.70 2.30 0.76
CA ILE A 30 9.36 1.70 0.60
C ILE A 30 8.77 1.49 1.99
N LYS A 31 7.64 2.15 2.26
CA LYS A 31 6.92 2.15 3.55
C LYS A 31 5.52 1.53 3.41
N GLY A 32 4.99 1.00 4.51
CA GLY A 32 3.63 0.44 4.61
C GLY A 32 3.52 -1.05 4.23
N LEU A 33 4.66 -1.74 4.05
CA LEU A 33 4.73 -3.18 3.75
C LEU A 33 5.53 -3.96 4.81
N GLU A 34 5.96 -3.32 5.88
CA GLU A 34 6.89 -3.84 6.89
C GLU A 34 6.30 -5.05 7.63
N ASN A 35 4.99 -5.02 7.87
CA ASN A 35 4.28 -6.05 8.62
C ASN A 35 3.80 -7.22 7.74
N LEU A 36 4.10 -7.22 6.43
CA LEU A 36 3.65 -8.27 5.52
C LEU A 36 4.74 -9.32 5.30
N THR A 37 4.58 -10.50 5.91
CA THR A 37 5.49 -11.65 5.69
C THR A 37 5.43 -12.16 4.24
N SER A 38 4.25 -12.15 3.62
CA SER A 38 4.08 -12.49 2.21
C SER A 38 2.84 -11.83 1.61
N ALA A 39 2.92 -11.39 0.35
CA ALA A 39 1.78 -10.83 -0.38
C ALA A 39 1.87 -11.09 -1.89
N LYS A 40 0.73 -10.97 -2.57
CA LYS A 40 0.59 -11.03 -4.03
C LYS A 40 -0.05 -9.75 -4.54
N MET A 41 0.68 -9.01 -5.36
CA MET A 41 0.21 -7.79 -6.02
C MET A 41 -0.37 -8.14 -7.40
N GLN A 42 -1.37 -7.40 -7.89
CA GLN A 42 -1.87 -7.56 -9.25
C GLN A 42 -0.78 -7.16 -10.26
N SER A 43 -0.38 -8.06 -11.17
CA SER A 43 0.78 -7.81 -12.03
C SER A 43 0.64 -6.60 -12.96
N LEU A 44 -0.56 -6.35 -13.47
CA LEU A 44 -0.84 -5.16 -14.28
C LEU A 44 -0.62 -3.86 -13.49
N ARG A 45 -1.08 -3.82 -12.23
CA ARG A 45 -0.89 -2.66 -11.34
C ARG A 45 0.56 -2.51 -10.92
N THR A 46 1.27 -3.61 -10.66
CA THR A 46 2.71 -3.59 -10.42
C THR A 46 3.48 -2.97 -11.58
N GLY A 47 3.13 -3.31 -12.83
CA GLY A 47 3.75 -2.69 -14.01
C GLY A 47 3.49 -1.19 -14.10
N ARG A 48 2.25 -0.75 -13.81
CA ARG A 48 1.92 0.69 -13.77
C ARG A 48 2.71 1.45 -12.70
N ILE A 49 2.89 0.86 -11.52
CA ILE A 49 3.69 1.47 -10.45
C ILE A 49 5.18 1.49 -10.85
N GLU A 50 5.70 0.41 -11.45
CA GLU A 50 7.08 0.36 -11.95
C GLU A 50 7.36 1.50 -12.94
N GLN A 51 6.43 1.73 -13.88
CA GLN A 51 6.53 2.82 -14.84
C GLN A 51 6.51 4.19 -14.16
N ALA A 52 5.60 4.43 -13.22
CA ALA A 52 5.53 5.70 -12.49
C ALA A 52 6.81 6.00 -11.69
N VAL A 53 7.41 4.96 -11.07
CA VAL A 53 8.70 5.07 -10.38
C VAL A 53 9.80 5.48 -11.35
N SER A 54 9.85 4.88 -12.54
CA SER A 54 10.82 5.27 -13.58
C SER A 54 10.60 6.71 -14.08
N GLU A 55 9.35 7.13 -14.31
CA GLU A 55 9.01 8.50 -14.72
C GLU A 55 9.52 9.55 -13.70
N ILE A 56 9.39 9.28 -12.39
CA ILE A 56 9.92 10.17 -11.34
C ILE A 56 11.45 10.09 -11.27
N ALA A 57 12.02 8.89 -11.42
CA ALA A 57 13.46 8.68 -11.41
C ALA A 57 14.18 9.41 -12.55
N GLU A 58 13.52 9.68 -13.67
CA GLU A 58 14.07 10.44 -14.81
C GLU A 58 14.12 11.95 -14.57
N ARG A 59 13.39 12.49 -13.59
CA ARG A 59 13.38 13.94 -13.30
C ARG A 59 14.70 14.40 -12.68
N ASP A 60 15.41 15.33 -13.34
CA ASP A 60 16.74 15.78 -12.89
C ASP A 60 16.72 16.52 -11.53
N SER A 61 15.57 17.07 -11.12
CA SER A 61 15.40 17.78 -9.84
C SER A 61 15.10 16.87 -8.63
N VAL A 62 14.87 15.58 -8.85
CA VAL A 62 14.52 14.62 -7.80
C VAL A 62 15.76 13.86 -7.35
N GLU A 63 16.14 13.93 -6.08
CA GLU A 63 17.34 13.24 -5.56
C GLU A 63 17.05 11.86 -4.95
N LYS A 64 15.85 11.66 -4.39
CA LYS A 64 15.43 10.43 -3.71
C LYS A 64 13.98 10.10 -4.05
N LEU A 65 13.64 8.81 -4.10
CA LEU A 65 12.25 8.34 -4.23
C LEU A 65 11.74 7.76 -2.90
N GLU A 66 10.44 7.92 -2.70
CA GLU A 66 9.70 7.29 -1.60
C GLU A 66 8.42 6.66 -2.15
N ILE A 67 8.12 5.44 -1.72
CA ILE A 67 6.85 4.74 -1.97
C ILE A 67 6.14 4.53 -0.64
N ASN A 68 4.96 5.14 -0.48
CA ASN A 68 4.06 4.89 0.64
C ASN A 68 2.90 4.00 0.18
N VAL A 69 2.77 2.81 0.77
CA VAL A 69 1.62 1.93 0.54
C VAL A 69 0.64 2.09 1.69
N ILE A 70 -0.46 2.80 1.44
CA ILE A 70 -1.50 3.08 2.44
C ILE A 70 -2.84 2.41 2.09
N PRO A 71 -3.70 2.14 3.09
CA PRO A 71 -5.06 1.70 2.84
C PRO A 71 -5.84 2.74 2.04
N ARG A 72 -6.58 2.29 1.01
CA ARG A 72 -7.43 3.17 0.20
C ARG A 72 -8.74 3.55 0.89
N VAL A 73 -9.11 2.83 1.94
CA VAL A 73 -10.29 3.12 2.76
C VAL A 73 -9.76 3.70 4.07
N PRO A 74 -9.78 5.04 4.25
CA PRO A 74 -9.14 5.68 5.39
C PRO A 74 -9.90 5.44 6.70
N GLU A 75 -11.20 5.18 6.63
CA GLU A 75 -12.01 4.88 7.80
C GLU A 75 -12.81 3.60 7.58
N THR A 76 -12.74 2.70 8.55
CA THR A 76 -13.49 1.44 8.51
C THR A 76 -14.16 1.18 9.85
N MET A 77 -15.49 1.09 9.83
CA MET A 77 -16.30 0.73 10.98
C MET A 77 -16.32 -0.79 11.15
N HIS A 78 -15.96 -1.26 12.33
CA HIS A 78 -15.87 -2.69 12.64
C HIS A 78 -16.72 -3.04 13.85
N THR A 79 -17.40 -4.18 13.80
CA THR A 79 -18.00 -4.79 14.99
C THR A 79 -16.94 -5.55 15.78
N VAL A 80 -16.77 -5.18 17.04
CA VAL A 80 -15.94 -5.91 18.01
C VAL A 80 -16.84 -6.87 18.77
N ILE A 81 -16.47 -8.16 18.80
CA ILE A 81 -17.22 -9.20 19.51
C ILE A 81 -16.36 -9.71 20.66
N VAL A 82 -16.75 -9.40 21.89
CA VAL A 82 -16.09 -9.90 23.11
C VAL A 82 -16.89 -11.07 23.64
N LYS A 83 -16.31 -12.28 23.67
CA LYS A 83 -16.98 -13.49 24.15
C LYS A 83 -16.41 -13.97 25.49
N GLY A 84 -17.29 -14.30 26.43
CA GLY A 84 -16.96 -15.07 27.62
C GLY A 84 -17.11 -16.56 27.33
N LEU A 85 -16.02 -17.32 27.42
CA LEU A 85 -15.99 -18.76 27.13
C LEU A 85 -15.81 -19.58 28.42
N ASP A 86 -16.39 -20.77 28.48
CA ASP A 86 -16.10 -21.74 29.54
C ASP A 86 -14.85 -22.59 29.25
N LYS A 87 -14.53 -23.52 30.15
CA LYS A 87 -13.35 -24.40 30.04
C LYS A 87 -13.37 -25.31 28.81
N GLU A 88 -14.54 -25.55 28.23
CA GLU A 88 -14.72 -26.39 27.04
C GLU A 88 -14.78 -25.55 25.75
N GLY A 89 -14.63 -24.22 25.87
CA GLY A 89 -14.69 -23.28 24.76
C GLY A 89 -16.11 -22.91 24.33
N LYS A 90 -17.14 -23.31 25.09
CA LYS A 90 -18.52 -22.92 24.81
C LYS A 90 -18.75 -21.46 25.21
N CYS A 91 -19.37 -20.70 24.32
CA CYS A 91 -19.70 -19.30 24.56
C CYS A 91 -20.85 -19.18 25.58
N LEU A 92 -20.58 -18.53 26.72
CA LEU A 92 -21.57 -18.28 27.77
C LEU A 92 -22.25 -16.92 27.60
N SER A 93 -21.49 -15.91 27.16
CA SER A 93 -21.99 -14.54 26.95
C SER A 93 -21.17 -13.81 25.90
N ALA A 94 -21.75 -12.75 25.31
CA ALA A 94 -21.03 -11.89 24.38
C ALA A 94 -21.49 -10.43 24.49
N ILE A 95 -20.55 -9.50 24.28
CA ILE A 95 -20.82 -8.07 24.10
C ILE A 95 -20.38 -7.69 22.69
N LEU A 96 -21.23 -6.92 22.00
CA LEU A 96 -20.95 -6.35 20.68
C LEU A 96 -20.72 -4.85 20.85
N GLU A 97 -19.60 -4.38 20.35
CA GLU A 97 -19.27 -2.96 20.28
C GLU A 97 -18.94 -2.57 18.83
N VAL A 98 -18.87 -1.27 18.58
CA VAL A 98 -18.43 -0.73 17.30
C VAL A 98 -17.21 0.14 17.51
N VAL A 99 -16.21 -0.02 16.64
CA VAL A 99 -15.02 0.85 16.61
C VAL A 99 -14.73 1.30 15.18
N ASN A 100 -14.37 2.57 15.03
CA ASN A 100 -13.83 3.09 13.78
C ASN A 100 -12.32 3.01 13.82
N ILE A 101 -11.72 2.38 12.81
CA ILE A 101 -10.29 2.36 12.61
C ILE A 101 -9.95 3.40 11.54
N LEU A 102 -9.20 4.42 11.94
CA LEU A 102 -8.77 5.53 11.11
C LEU A 102 -7.32 5.31 10.65
N HIS A 103 -7.08 5.48 9.35
CA HIS A 103 -5.77 5.44 8.71
C HIS A 103 -5.52 6.79 8.03
N PRO A 104 -4.27 7.28 8.02
CA PRO A 104 -3.92 8.48 7.27
C PRO A 104 -4.23 8.29 5.77
N THR A 105 -4.78 9.34 5.16
CA THR A 105 -5.00 9.45 3.71
C THR A 105 -3.72 9.86 2.98
N GLU A 106 -3.74 9.91 1.65
CA GLU A 106 -2.61 10.40 0.85
C GLU A 106 -2.18 11.83 1.21
N GLU A 107 -3.09 12.66 1.74
CA GLU A 107 -2.81 14.05 2.12
C GLU A 107 -1.67 14.13 3.14
N ALA A 108 -1.57 13.17 4.06
CA ALA A 108 -0.49 13.12 5.06
C ALA A 108 0.92 12.99 4.45
N TYR A 109 1.02 12.57 3.18
CA TYR A 109 2.27 12.35 2.46
C TYR A 109 2.49 13.32 1.29
N LEU A 110 1.54 14.23 1.03
CA LEU A 110 1.55 15.13 -0.12
C LEU A 110 1.42 16.61 0.28
N LEU A 111 1.54 16.94 1.58
CA LEU A 111 1.36 18.30 2.11
C LEU A 111 2.27 19.35 1.45
N ASP A 112 3.41 18.94 0.92
CA ASP A 112 4.45 19.77 0.29
C ASP A 112 4.53 19.59 -1.24
N CYS A 113 3.51 18.98 -1.86
CA CYS A 113 3.50 18.68 -3.30
C CYS A 113 2.31 19.32 -4.02
N ASP A 114 2.57 20.37 -4.81
CA ASP A 114 1.54 21.09 -5.59
C ASP A 114 1.21 20.41 -6.94
N ASP A 115 2.08 19.52 -7.44
CA ASP A 115 1.95 18.86 -8.74
C ASP A 115 1.61 17.36 -8.57
N VAL A 116 0.33 17.09 -8.29
CA VAL A 116 -0.18 15.72 -8.06
C VAL A 116 -0.96 15.21 -9.26
N ASP A 117 -0.45 14.15 -9.89
CA ASP A 117 -1.14 13.38 -10.94
C ASP A 117 -1.84 12.14 -10.35
N ASP A 118 -3.11 12.27 -9.95
CA ASP A 118 -3.90 11.15 -9.41
C ASP A 118 -4.46 10.22 -10.50
N ARG A 119 -3.73 9.14 -10.78
CA ARG A 119 -4.09 8.11 -11.77
C ARG A 119 -4.97 6.97 -11.21
N ARG A 120 -5.45 7.08 -9.97
CA ARG A 120 -6.28 6.05 -9.32
C ARG A 120 -7.72 6.09 -9.88
N PRO A 121 -8.43 4.95 -9.98
CA PRO A 121 -9.87 4.99 -10.23
C PRO A 121 -10.61 5.61 -9.03
N LYS A 122 -11.91 5.94 -9.16
CA LYS A 122 -12.74 6.32 -8.00
C LYS A 122 -13.00 5.11 -7.10
N ILE A 123 -13.24 5.33 -5.81
CA ILE A 123 -13.62 4.26 -4.87
C ILE A 123 -14.89 3.57 -5.40
N GLY A 124 -14.92 2.23 -5.36
CA GLY A 124 -16.02 1.43 -5.91
C GLY A 124 -15.93 1.15 -7.41
N LEU A 125 -14.96 1.74 -8.12
CA LEU A 125 -14.67 1.44 -9.52
C LEU A 125 -13.32 0.72 -9.61
N HIS A 126 -13.29 -0.47 -10.21
CA HIS A 126 -12.09 -1.31 -10.38
C HIS A 126 -11.90 -1.79 -11.81
#